data_AF-A0A7K4IZT3-F1
#
_entry.id   AF-A0A7K4IZT3-F1
#
_cell.length_a   1.000
_cell.length_b   1.000
_cell.length_c   1.000
_cell.angle_alpha   90.00
_cell.angle_beta   90.00
_cell.angle_gamma   90.00
#
_symmetry.space_group_name_H-M   'P 1'
#
loop_
_entity.id
_entity.type
_entity.pdbx_description
1 polymer ?
#
loop_
_entity_poly.entity_id
_entity_poly.type
_entity_poly.pdbx_seq_one_letter_code
_entity_poly.pdbx_strand_id
1 'polypeptide(L)'
;MAIRASFENNNELGCFAKLTNAYCLVAIGGSENFYSVFEGELFGTVPVVHASIAGCRIIGRMCVGNRHGLLVPSSTTDQELQHIRNSLPDSVRIQRVEERLSALGNVTTCNDYVALVHPDLDRVT
;
A
#
# COMPACT_ATOMS: atom_id res chain seq x y z
N MET A 1 16.47 -9.06 8.35
CA MET A 1 17.65 -8.33 7.81
C MET A 1 17.17 -6.98 7.30
N ALA A 2 17.97 -5.92 7.34
CA ALA A 2 17.63 -4.65 6.68
C ALA A 2 18.34 -4.59 5.32
N ILE A 3 17.58 -4.37 4.24
CA ILE A 3 18.09 -4.37 2.86
C ILE A 3 17.91 -2.99 2.27
N ARG A 4 18.86 -2.59 1.42
CA ARG A 4 18.82 -1.31 0.71
C ARG A 4 18.22 -1.52 -0.66
N ALA A 5 17.25 -0.67 -1.00
CA ALA A 5 16.65 -0.58 -2.32
C ALA A 5 16.50 0.89 -2.70
N SER A 6 16.31 1.14 -3.99
CA SER A 6 16.01 2.46 -4.54
C SER A 6 14.98 2.32 -5.65
N PHE A 7 14.00 3.23 -5.71
CA PHE A 7 13.04 3.31 -6.80
C PHE A 7 13.38 4.49 -7.71
N GLU A 8 13.82 4.24 -8.95
CA GLU A 8 14.18 5.30 -9.92
C GLU A 8 15.12 6.40 -9.34
N ASN A 9 16.20 6.01 -8.66
CA ASN A 9 17.13 6.90 -7.93
C ASN A 9 16.53 7.65 -6.72
N ASN A 10 15.34 7.25 -6.25
CA ASN A 10 14.73 7.74 -5.03
C ASN A 10 14.91 6.73 -3.88
N ASN A 11 15.32 7.24 -2.72
CA ASN A 11 15.56 6.44 -1.50
C ASN A 11 14.31 6.35 -0.60
N GLU A 12 13.25 7.11 -0.90
CA GLU A 12 12.00 7.14 -0.14
C GLU A 12 11.08 5.96 -0.51
N LEU A 13 11.54 4.73 -0.25
CA LEU A 13 10.83 3.48 -0.60
C LEU A 13 9.41 3.42 -0.04
N GLY A 14 9.19 4.00 1.15
CA GLY A 14 7.87 4.07 1.78
C GLY A 14 6.84 4.86 0.97
N CYS A 15 7.26 5.66 -0.01
CA CYS A 15 6.34 6.29 -0.94
C CYS A 15 5.82 5.31 -2.00
N PHE A 16 6.62 4.33 -2.39
CA PHE A 16 6.38 3.46 -3.56
C PHE A 16 6.01 2.02 -3.18
N ALA A 17 6.07 1.66 -1.90
CA ALA A 17 5.72 0.34 -1.42
C ALA A 17 4.90 0.42 -0.12
N LYS A 18 4.03 -0.56 0.07
CA LYS A 18 3.30 -0.79 1.32
C LYS A 18 3.51 -2.23 1.77
N LEU A 19 4.18 -2.42 2.90
CA LEU A 19 4.44 -3.74 3.47
C LEU A 19 3.54 -3.98 4.68
N THR A 20 2.87 -5.12 4.72
CA THR A 20 2.08 -5.60 5.85
C THR A 20 2.46 -7.05 6.17
N ASN A 21 1.89 -7.60 7.25
CA ASN A 21 2.12 -9.00 7.63
C ASN A 21 1.40 -10.01 6.70
N ALA A 22 0.48 -9.57 5.84
CA ALA A 22 -0.31 -10.46 4.97
C ALA A 22 -0.09 -10.23 3.47
N TYR A 23 0.38 -9.05 3.07
CA TYR A 23 0.60 -8.68 1.67
C TYR A 23 1.60 -7.54 1.55
N CYS A 24 2.21 -7.43 0.38
CA CYS A 24 3.04 -6.30 0.00
C CYS A 24 2.50 -5.70 -1.30
N LEU A 25 2.32 -4.39 -1.33
CA LEU A 25 2.02 -3.63 -2.54
C LEU A 25 3.29 -2.90 -2.99
N VAL A 26 3.57 -2.94 -4.27
CA VAL A 26 4.70 -2.25 -4.90
C VAL A 26 4.22 -1.47 -6.13
N ALA A 27 4.77 -0.28 -6.31
CA ALA A 27 4.40 0.61 -7.41
C ALA A 27 4.71 -0.04 -8.77
N ILE A 28 3.82 0.15 -9.74
CA ILE A 28 4.11 -0.14 -11.15
C ILE A 28 5.17 0.79 -11.72
N GLY A 29 5.91 0.31 -12.72
CA GLY A 29 6.93 1.10 -13.43
C GLY A 29 8.28 1.20 -12.71
N GLY A 30 8.55 0.32 -11.74
CA GLY A 30 9.88 0.12 -11.17
C GLY A 30 10.76 -0.73 -12.09
N SER A 31 12.07 -0.72 -11.84
CA SER A 31 13.00 -1.63 -12.50
C SER A 31 12.93 -3.03 -11.87
N GLU A 32 13.34 -4.06 -12.62
CA GLU A 32 13.43 -5.42 -12.08
C GLU A 32 14.35 -5.51 -10.86
N ASN A 33 15.40 -4.66 -10.79
CA ASN A 33 16.25 -4.55 -9.62
C ASN A 33 15.47 -4.16 -8.35
N PHE A 34 14.46 -3.29 -8.47
CA PHE A 34 13.61 -2.92 -7.36
C PHE A 34 12.70 -4.08 -6.95
N TYR A 35 12.03 -4.71 -7.91
CA TYR A 35 11.12 -5.82 -7.64
C TYR A 35 11.83 -7.04 -7.05
N SER A 36 13.02 -7.35 -7.56
CA SER A 36 13.85 -8.47 -7.09
C SER A 36 14.21 -8.37 -5.60
N VAL A 37 14.32 -7.15 -5.05
CA VAL A 37 14.59 -6.96 -3.61
C VAL A 37 13.39 -7.40 -2.75
N PHE A 38 12.17 -7.08 -3.19
CA PHE A 38 10.96 -7.49 -2.46
C PHE A 38 10.68 -8.97 -2.67
N GLU A 39 10.70 -9.43 -3.91
CA GLU A 39 10.45 -10.84 -4.23
C GLU A 39 11.51 -11.74 -3.61
N GLY A 40 12.80 -11.37 -3.64
CA GLY A 40 13.88 -12.20 -3.07
C GLY A 40 13.69 -12.54 -1.59
N GLU A 41 13.10 -11.64 -0.80
CA GLU A 41 12.89 -11.85 0.64
C GLU A 41 11.46 -12.26 1.01
N LEU A 42 10.46 -11.77 0.28
CA LEU A 42 9.04 -11.99 0.63
C LEU A 42 8.43 -13.19 -0.07
N PHE A 43 9.10 -13.71 -1.11
CA PHE A 43 8.62 -14.87 -1.86
C PHE A 43 8.36 -16.06 -0.93
N GLY A 44 7.18 -16.66 -1.07
CA GLY A 44 6.72 -17.78 -0.24
C GLY A 44 6.11 -17.38 1.11
N THR A 45 6.22 -16.11 1.56
CA THR A 45 5.62 -15.65 2.82
C THR A 45 4.40 -14.78 2.60
N VAL A 46 4.49 -13.75 1.76
CA VAL A 46 3.37 -12.86 1.42
C VAL A 46 3.36 -12.55 -0.08
N PRO A 47 2.18 -12.35 -0.70
CA PRO A 47 2.11 -11.93 -2.09
C PRO A 47 2.65 -10.50 -2.27
N VAL A 48 3.51 -10.33 -3.27
CA VAL A 48 4.00 -9.03 -3.74
C VAL A 48 3.18 -8.63 -4.96
N VAL A 49 2.44 -7.53 -4.87
CA VAL A 49 1.46 -7.12 -5.89
C VAL A 49 1.87 -5.80 -6.51
N HIS A 50 2.11 -5.83 -7.82
CA HIS A 50 2.36 -4.64 -8.64
C HIS A 50 1.04 -3.90 -8.88
N ALA A 51 0.90 -2.68 -8.34
CA ALA A 51 -0.32 -1.89 -8.47
C ALA A 51 -0.05 -0.39 -8.60
N SER A 52 -1.03 0.32 -9.15
CA SER A 52 -1.22 1.76 -8.99
C SER A 52 -2.46 2.04 -8.16
N ILE A 53 -2.52 3.21 -7.55
CA ILE A 53 -3.69 3.67 -6.81
C ILE A 53 -4.03 5.07 -7.30
N ALA A 54 -5.23 5.23 -7.83
CA ALA A 54 -5.68 6.48 -8.45
C ALA A 54 -4.75 6.97 -9.58
N GLY A 55 -4.24 6.02 -10.39
CA GLY A 55 -3.28 6.29 -11.46
C GLY A 55 -1.89 6.74 -11.00
N CYS A 56 -1.63 6.74 -9.69
CA CYS A 56 -0.37 7.20 -9.11
C CYS A 56 0.56 6.03 -8.74
N ARG A 57 1.87 6.28 -8.87
CA ARG A 57 2.94 5.36 -8.45
C ARG A 57 3.28 5.46 -6.96
N ILE A 58 2.80 6.50 -6.27
CA ILE A 58 3.08 6.75 -4.84
C ILE A 58 2.16 5.94 -3.90
N ILE A 59 2.02 4.64 -4.16
CA ILE A 59 1.03 3.79 -3.49
C ILE A 59 1.17 3.78 -1.96
N GLY A 60 2.40 3.84 -1.43
CA GLY A 60 2.65 3.77 0.01
C GLY A 60 2.09 4.98 0.78
N ARG A 61 1.99 6.13 0.10
CA ARG A 61 1.33 7.34 0.63
C ARG A 61 -0.17 7.34 0.38
N MET A 62 -0.62 6.75 -0.72
CA MET A 62 -2.05 6.77 -1.09
C MET A 62 -2.89 5.81 -0.26
N CYS A 63 -2.31 4.70 0.23
CA CYS A 63 -3.04 3.70 0.99
C CYS A 63 -2.51 3.48 2.40
N VAL A 64 -3.38 2.94 3.24
CA VAL A 64 -3.05 2.46 4.57
C VAL A 64 -3.68 1.09 4.77
N GLY A 65 -3.00 0.21 5.50
CA GLY A 65 -3.50 -1.14 5.70
C GLY A 65 -2.64 -1.93 6.67
N ASN A 66 -3.23 -3.02 7.16
CA ASN A 66 -2.63 -3.98 8.06
C ASN A 66 -2.98 -5.40 7.57
N ARG A 67 -2.71 -6.44 8.36
CA ARG A 67 -3.02 -7.82 7.92
C ARG A 67 -4.50 -8.10 7.63
N HIS A 68 -5.41 -7.26 8.12
CA HIS A 68 -6.87 -7.48 8.07
C HIS A 68 -7.55 -6.68 6.96
N GLY A 69 -6.95 -5.58 6.50
CA GLY A 69 -7.59 -4.73 5.53
C GLY A 69 -6.68 -3.69 4.90
N LEU A 70 -7.14 -3.18 3.77
CA LEU A 70 -6.51 -2.15 2.97
C LEU A 70 -7.54 -1.04 2.69
N LEU A 71 -7.21 0.18 3.08
CA LEU A 71 -7.95 1.38 2.75
C LEU A 71 -7.31 2.07 1.55
N VAL A 72 -8.13 2.33 0.55
CA VAL A 72 -7.74 3.03 -0.68
C VAL A 72 -8.59 4.29 -0.85
N PRO A 73 -8.09 5.34 -1.49
CA PRO A 73 -8.83 6.57 -1.71
C PRO A 73 -10.03 6.33 -2.65
N SER A 74 -11.06 7.16 -2.54
CA SER A 74 -12.24 7.14 -3.42
C SER A 74 -11.90 7.32 -4.91
N SER A 75 -10.77 7.97 -5.22
CA SER A 75 -10.25 8.17 -6.58
C SER A 75 -9.63 6.91 -7.22
N THR A 76 -9.50 5.81 -6.48
CA THR A 76 -8.99 4.53 -7.01
C THR A 76 -9.95 3.97 -8.06
N THR A 77 -9.45 3.67 -9.25
CA THR A 77 -10.29 3.16 -10.35
C THR A 77 -10.84 1.76 -10.04
N ASP A 78 -11.93 1.37 -10.69
CA ASP A 78 -12.51 0.02 -10.52
C ASP A 78 -11.57 -1.08 -11.02
N GLN A 79 -10.79 -0.80 -12.07
CA GLN A 79 -9.80 -1.73 -12.60
C GLN A 79 -8.65 -1.96 -11.61
N GLU A 80 -8.09 -0.90 -11.02
CA GLU A 80 -7.07 -1.01 -9.97
C GLU A 80 -7.61 -1.79 -8.77
N LEU A 81 -8.83 -1.47 -8.35
CA LEU A 81 -9.43 -2.10 -7.18
C LEU A 81 -9.71 -3.59 -7.42
N GLN A 82 -10.19 -3.96 -8.61
CA GLN A 82 -10.39 -5.35 -9.00
C GLN A 82 -9.06 -6.12 -9.06
N HIS A 83 -8.01 -5.50 -9.62
CA HIS A 83 -6.66 -6.09 -9.67
C HIS A 83 -6.12 -6.39 -8.28
N ILE A 84 -6.23 -5.43 -7.35
CA ILE A 84 -5.82 -5.60 -5.95
C ILE A 84 -6.65 -6.71 -5.29
N ARG A 85 -7.99 -6.73 -5.47
CA ARG A 85 -8.86 -7.78 -4.93
C ARG A 85 -8.47 -9.18 -5.41
N ASN A 86 -8.16 -9.33 -6.69
CA ASN A 86 -7.80 -10.63 -7.26
C ASN A 86 -6.43 -11.13 -6.80
N SER A 87 -5.56 -10.21 -6.36
CA SER A 87 -4.17 -10.53 -5.98
C SER A 87 -3.97 -10.68 -4.48
N LEU A 88 -4.88 -10.16 -3.66
CA LEU A 88 -4.81 -10.23 -2.20
C LEU A 88 -5.55 -11.45 -1.65
N PRO A 89 -5.16 -11.97 -0.48
CA PRO A 89 -5.91 -13.04 0.18
C PRO A 89 -7.33 -12.58 0.57
N ASP A 90 -8.31 -13.49 0.50
CA ASP A 90 -9.72 -13.22 0.85
C ASP A 90 -9.92 -12.71 2.29
N SER A 91 -8.95 -12.96 3.18
CA SER A 91 -8.97 -12.46 4.55
C SER A 91 -8.80 -10.94 4.64
N VAL A 92 -8.25 -10.30 3.60
CA VAL A 92 -7.96 -8.86 3.58
C VAL A 92 -9.15 -8.10 2.99
N ARG A 93 -9.78 -7.27 3.80
CA ARG A 93 -10.90 -6.43 3.35
C ARG A 93 -10.39 -5.16 2.68
N ILE A 94 -10.77 -4.94 1.42
CA ILE A 94 -10.41 -3.75 0.65
C ILE A 94 -11.61 -2.80 0.60
N GLN A 95 -11.43 -1.58 1.12
CA GLN A 95 -12.48 -0.58 1.21
C GLN A 95 -12.01 0.77 0.64
N ARG A 96 -12.88 1.42 -0.15
CA ARG A 96 -12.71 2.81 -0.54
C ARG A 96 -13.16 3.71 0.60
N VAL A 97 -12.34 4.70 0.91
CA VAL A 97 -12.63 5.72 1.93
C VAL A 97 -12.65 7.09 1.26
N GLU A 98 -13.66 7.87 1.62
CA GLU A 98 -13.71 9.29 1.27
C GLU A 98 -13.02 10.09 2.37
N GLU A 99 -11.90 10.70 2.00
CA GLU A 99 -11.05 11.51 2.89
C GLU A 99 -10.62 12.75 2.09
N ARG A 100 -10.65 13.93 2.70
CA ARG A 100 -10.48 15.22 2.01
C ARG A 100 -9.31 16.06 2.54
N LEU A 101 -8.67 15.67 3.65
CA LEU A 101 -7.50 16.33 4.24
C LEU A 101 -6.21 16.03 3.46
N SER A 102 -5.91 14.76 3.21
CA SER A 102 -4.68 14.36 2.51
C SER A 102 -4.75 12.92 1.95
N ALA A 103 -3.60 12.35 1.63
CA ALA A 103 -3.51 10.93 1.28
C ALA A 103 -3.58 10.07 2.55
N LEU A 104 -4.30 8.94 2.49
CA LEU A 104 -4.55 8.07 3.64
C LEU A 104 -3.28 7.63 4.38
N GLY A 105 -2.20 7.36 3.64
CA GLY A 105 -0.91 6.96 4.21
C GLY A 105 -0.12 8.09 4.87
N ASN A 106 -0.49 9.37 4.66
CA ASN A 106 0.09 10.50 5.38
C ASN A 106 -0.65 10.80 6.68
N VAL A 107 -1.98 10.60 6.70
CA VAL A 107 -2.84 10.94 7.84
C VAL A 107 -3.04 9.78 8.80
N THR A 108 -2.72 8.55 8.37
CA THR A 108 -2.91 7.35 9.18
C THR A 108 -1.65 6.50 9.19
N THR A 109 -1.25 6.08 10.38
CA THR A 109 -0.30 4.97 10.58
C THR A 109 -0.95 3.91 11.44
N CYS A 110 -0.80 2.64 11.07
CA CYS A 110 -1.44 1.54 11.77
C CYS A 110 -0.55 0.30 11.82
N ASN A 111 -0.78 -0.51 12.84
CA ASN A 111 -0.34 -1.89 12.88
C ASN A 111 -1.57 -2.82 12.99
N ASP A 112 -1.37 -4.07 13.37
CA ASP A 112 -2.46 -5.05 13.48
C ASP A 112 -3.39 -4.82 14.70
N TYR A 113 -3.03 -3.90 15.61
CA TYR A 113 -3.71 -3.69 16.89
C TYR A 113 -4.18 -2.25 17.13
N VAL A 114 -3.42 -1.25 16.66
CA VAL A 114 -3.60 0.17 16.95
C VAL A 114 -3.40 0.97 15.68
N ALA A 115 -4.20 2.03 15.53
CA ALA A 115 -4.03 3.05 14.51
C ALA A 115 -3.90 4.43 15.17
N LEU A 116 -3.01 5.26 14.62
CA LEU A 116 -2.90 6.68 14.91
C LEU A 116 -3.34 7.45 13.67
N VAL A 117 -4.29 8.36 13.87
CA VAL A 117 -4.91 9.16 12.80
C VAL A 117 -4.68 10.64 13.07
N HIS A 118 -4.73 11.44 12.01
CA HIS A 118 -4.69 12.88 12.10
C HIS A 118 -5.86 13.40 12.98
N PRO A 119 -5.65 14.37 13.88
CA PRO A 119 -6.68 14.83 14.82
C PRO A 119 -7.89 15.47 14.11
N ASP A 120 -7.67 16.07 12.95
CA ASP A 120 -8.73 16.71 12.16
C ASP A 120 -9.51 15.72 11.26
N LEU A 121 -9.19 14.42 11.29
CA LEU A 121 -9.92 13.42 10.52
C LEU A 121 -11.39 13.35 10.98
N ASP A 122 -12.32 13.30 10.04
CA ASP A 122 -13.75 13.23 10.35
C ASP A 122 -14.07 11.96 11.15
N ARG A 123 -14.99 12.08 12.13
CA ARG A 123 -15.41 10.93 12.97
C ARG A 123 -16.07 9.79 12.20
N VAL A 124 -16.50 10.04 10.97
CA VAL A 124 -17.23 9.11 10.11
C VAL A 124 -16.28 8.36 9.16
N THR A 125 -15.07 8.89 8.95
CA THR A 125 -14.01 8.28 8.14
C THR A 125 -13.48 7.01 8.81
#